data_AF-A0A2V6ZU18-F1
#
_entry.id   AF-A0A2V6ZU18-F1
#
_cell.length_a   1.000
_cell.length_b   1.000
_cell.length_c   1.000
_cell.angle_alpha   90.00
_cell.angle_beta   90.00
_cell.angle_gamma   90.00
#
_symmetry.space_group_name_H-M   'P 1'
#
loop_
_entity.id
_entity.type
_entity.pdbx_description
1 polymer ?
#
loop_
_entity_poly.entity_id
_entity_poly.type
_entity_poly.pdbx_seq_one_letter_code
_entity_poly.pdbx_strand_id
1 'polypeptide(L)'
;MNLEQPVLTGSTVTLRPLSMADAVRVVGGTSYLDLQQWRWPPGSPLQRTDRPDALEIGATWLSASAQRTRCNTEAKYLMLSHAFDVWLVQRVALKTDERDSRSRQAIERLGARLDGVRRADMPGQDGSVRSSAYYSIVRAEWPAARARLEESLQKPW
;
A
#
# COMPACT_ATOMS: atom_id res chain seq x y z
N MET A 1 4.99 -33.20 15.26
CA MET A 1 5.90 -32.64 14.23
C MET A 1 5.37 -31.26 13.88
N ASN A 2 5.81 -30.24 14.62
CA ASN A 2 5.42 -28.84 14.39
C ASN A 2 6.42 -28.24 13.40
N LEU A 3 5.95 -27.90 12.21
CA LEU A 3 6.68 -27.04 11.29
C LEU A 3 6.15 -25.63 11.51
N GLU A 4 6.87 -24.85 12.32
CA GLU A 4 6.66 -23.39 12.36
C GLU A 4 6.95 -22.86 10.95
N GLN A 5 5.93 -22.30 10.31
CA GLN A 5 6.12 -21.59 9.06
C GLN A 5 6.73 -20.22 9.34
N PRO A 6 7.73 -19.76 8.57
CA PRO A 6 8.31 -18.45 8.75
C PRO A 6 7.25 -17.38 8.51
N VAL A 7 6.95 -16.59 9.54
CA VAL A 7 6.16 -15.38 9.43
C VAL A 7 7.00 -14.37 8.64
N LEU A 8 6.55 -13.97 7.46
CA LEU A 8 7.12 -12.84 6.74
C LEU A 8 6.79 -11.57 7.52
N THR A 9 7.66 -11.19 8.46
CA THR A 9 7.55 -9.96 9.23
C THR A 9 7.86 -8.77 8.32
N GLY A 10 6.98 -7.77 8.34
CA GLY A 10 6.83 -6.74 7.31
C GLY A 10 8.11 -6.05 6.84
N SER A 11 8.23 -5.85 5.53
CA SER A 11 9.29 -5.08 4.90
C SER A 11 8.85 -3.61 4.81
N THR A 12 9.57 -2.72 5.50
CA THR A 12 9.36 -1.27 5.40
C THR A 12 10.15 -0.73 4.20
N VAL A 13 9.49 0.09 3.35
CA VAL A 13 10.16 0.80 2.25
C VAL A 13 10.38 2.25 2.70
N THR A 14 11.64 2.61 2.91
CA THR A 14 12.03 3.98 3.29
C THR A 14 12.09 4.86 2.06
N LEU A 15 11.36 5.99 2.08
CA LEU A 15 11.36 6.96 0.99
C LEU A 15 12.47 8.00 1.19
N ARG A 16 13.32 8.14 0.18
CA ARG A 16 14.36 9.18 0.10
C ARG A 16 14.08 10.08 -1.11
N PRO A 17 13.64 11.32 -0.95
CA PRO A 17 13.65 12.27 -2.05
C PRO A 17 15.11 12.61 -2.36
N LEU A 18 15.48 12.57 -3.64
CA LEU A 18 16.73 13.16 -4.12
C LEU A 18 16.49 14.66 -4.29
N SER A 19 17.16 15.48 -3.47
CA SER A 19 17.42 16.89 -3.78
C SER A 19 18.91 17.00 -4.09
N MET A 20 19.26 17.48 -5.28
CA MET A 20 20.65 17.74 -5.71
C MET A 20 21.20 19.01 -5.03
N ALA A 21 21.17 19.03 -3.71
CA ALA A 21 21.88 19.96 -2.84
C ALA A 21 21.64 19.46 -1.39
N ASP A 22 22.70 19.04 -0.72
CA ASP A 22 22.82 18.88 0.73
C ASP A 22 22.01 17.75 1.42
N ALA A 23 22.76 16.87 2.12
CA ALA A 23 22.34 15.86 3.10
C ALA A 23 21.00 15.11 2.86
N VAL A 24 21.08 13.80 2.58
CA VAL A 24 19.91 12.92 2.43
C VAL A 24 19.07 12.92 3.72
N ARG A 25 17.92 13.62 3.70
CA ARG A 25 16.95 13.65 4.80
C ARG A 25 15.82 12.68 4.53
N VAL A 26 15.48 11.84 5.52
CA VAL A 26 14.26 11.02 5.48
C VAL A 26 13.06 11.93 5.71
N VAL A 27 12.11 11.90 4.77
CA VAL A 27 10.90 12.74 4.81
C VAL A 27 9.62 11.94 4.97
N GLY A 28 9.71 10.62 5.07
CA GLY A 28 8.56 9.75 5.22
C GLY A 28 8.88 8.27 5.08
N GLY A 29 7.86 7.45 5.25
CA GLY A 29 7.93 6.01 5.10
C GLY A 29 6.57 5.41 4.79
N THR A 30 6.59 4.22 4.19
CA THR A 30 5.40 3.39 3.94
C THR A 30 5.84 1.92 3.92
N SER A 31 4.96 1.01 4.32
CA SER A 31 5.35 -0.39 4.53
C SER A 31 4.35 -1.36 3.90
N TYR A 32 4.84 -2.55 3.57
CA TYR A 32 3.95 -3.69 3.37
C TYR A 32 3.52 -4.20 4.75
N LEU A 33 2.23 -4.39 4.91
CA LEU A 33 1.56 -4.88 6.11
C LEU A 33 0.71 -6.09 5.74
N ASP A 34 0.31 -6.87 6.74
CA ASP A 34 -0.65 -7.98 6.58
C ASP A 34 -0.34 -8.87 5.37
N LEU A 35 0.87 -9.41 5.30
CA LEU A 35 1.28 -10.30 4.20
C LEU A 35 0.49 -11.61 4.31
N GLN A 36 -0.47 -11.82 3.42
CA GLN A 36 -1.35 -12.98 3.42
C GLN A 36 -0.85 -14.04 2.45
N GLN A 37 -0.76 -15.28 2.92
CA GLN A 37 -0.69 -16.47 2.08
C GLN A 37 -1.99 -17.24 2.24
N TRP A 38 -2.64 -17.54 1.12
CA TRP A 38 -3.92 -18.22 1.10
C TRP A 38 -3.74 -19.72 0.99
N ARG A 39 -4.71 -20.45 1.53
CA ARG A 39 -4.77 -21.90 1.35
C ARG A 39 -5.48 -22.22 0.05
N TRP A 40 -4.69 -22.47 -0.97
CA TRP A 40 -5.19 -22.95 -2.26
C TRP A 40 -5.50 -24.45 -2.22
N PRO A 41 -6.49 -24.93 -3.00
CA PRO A 41 -6.71 -26.35 -3.20
C PRO A 41 -5.44 -27.05 -3.73
N PRO A 42 -5.19 -28.32 -3.35
CA PRO A 42 -4.04 -29.08 -3.83
C PRO A 42 -3.96 -29.09 -5.36
N GLY A 43 -2.77 -28.83 -5.91
CA GLY A 43 -2.53 -28.82 -7.37
C GLY A 43 -2.92 -27.51 -8.07
N SER A 44 -3.39 -26.51 -7.33
CA SER A 44 -3.65 -25.18 -7.90
C SER A 44 -2.37 -24.56 -8.47
N PRO A 45 -2.39 -24.00 -9.70
CA PRO A 45 -1.25 -23.27 -10.25
C PRO A 45 -0.94 -21.97 -9.49
N LEU A 46 -1.86 -21.53 -8.62
CA LEU A 46 -1.69 -20.35 -7.76
C LEU A 46 -1.08 -20.70 -6.39
N GLN A 47 -0.94 -21.98 -6.05
CA GLN A 47 -0.38 -22.41 -4.77
C GLN A 47 1.13 -22.15 -4.72
N ARG A 48 1.55 -21.26 -3.82
CA ARG A 48 2.92 -20.75 -3.76
C ARG A 48 3.31 -20.45 -2.31
N THR A 49 4.61 -20.55 -1.99
CA THR A 49 5.11 -20.45 -0.60
C THR A 49 6.17 -19.36 -0.41
N ASP A 50 6.71 -18.83 -1.50
CA ASP A 50 7.85 -17.91 -1.54
C ASP A 50 7.47 -16.41 -1.54
N ARG A 51 6.18 -16.08 -1.77
CA ARG A 51 5.70 -14.69 -1.77
C ARG A 51 4.18 -14.64 -1.44
N PRO A 52 3.63 -13.48 -1.07
CA PRO A 52 2.22 -13.37 -0.63
C PRO A 52 1.23 -13.49 -1.80
N ASP A 53 -0.01 -13.84 -1.47
CA ASP A 53 -1.17 -13.78 -2.37
C ASP A 53 -1.89 -12.43 -2.28
N ALA A 54 -1.88 -11.79 -1.11
CA ALA A 54 -2.43 -10.47 -0.89
C ALA A 54 -1.68 -9.74 0.23
N LEU A 55 -1.77 -8.41 0.26
CA LEU A 55 -1.14 -7.61 1.31
C LEU A 55 -1.84 -6.26 1.50
N GLU A 56 -1.44 -5.51 2.52
CA GLU A 56 -1.80 -4.10 2.72
C GLU A 56 -0.56 -3.20 2.47
N ILE A 57 -0.76 -2.05 1.83
CA ILE A 57 0.25 -0.97 1.81
C ILE A 57 -0.24 0.18 2.68
N GLY A 58 0.45 0.40 3.79
CA GLY A 58 -0.01 1.33 4.81
C GLY A 58 1.11 1.82 5.73
N ALA A 59 0.72 2.21 6.94
CA ALA A 59 1.59 2.86 7.92
C ALA A 59 2.35 4.07 7.33
N THR A 60 1.72 4.76 6.38
CA THR A 60 2.34 5.86 5.66
C THR A 60 2.39 7.11 6.52
N TRP A 61 3.57 7.69 6.68
CA TRP A 61 3.75 9.02 7.27
C TRP A 61 4.67 9.86 6.39
N LEU A 62 4.43 11.17 6.35
CA LEU A 62 5.23 12.15 5.61
C LEU A 62 5.47 13.37 6.49
N SER A 63 6.69 13.88 6.50
CA SER A 63 7.04 15.18 7.06
C SER A 63 6.23 16.28 6.37
N ALA A 64 6.01 17.40 7.06
CA ALA A 64 5.28 18.53 6.50
C ALA A 64 5.86 19.01 5.15
N SER A 65 7.19 18.95 4.98
CA SER A 65 7.88 19.33 3.74
C SER A 65 7.65 18.38 2.57
N ALA A 66 7.29 17.12 2.81
CA ALA A 66 7.02 16.13 1.76
C ALA A 66 5.53 15.90 1.52
N GLN A 67 4.66 16.44 2.37
CA GLN A 67 3.23 16.45 2.13
C GLN A 67 2.89 17.31 0.89
N ARG A 68 1.90 16.87 0.11
CA ARG A 68 1.46 17.53 -1.14
C ARG A 68 2.54 17.57 -2.24
N THR A 69 3.52 16.65 -2.19
CA THR A 69 4.51 16.41 -3.26
C THR A 69 4.25 15.06 -3.94
N ARG A 70 5.05 14.67 -4.95
CA ARG A 70 5.02 13.31 -5.57
C ARG A 70 5.38 12.20 -4.61
N CYS A 71 6.10 12.49 -3.52
CA CYS A 71 6.84 11.47 -2.77
C CYS A 71 5.99 10.24 -2.45
N ASN A 72 4.75 10.43 -1.99
CA ASN A 72 3.86 9.32 -1.69
C ASN A 72 3.30 8.62 -2.93
N THR A 73 3.00 9.36 -3.99
CA THR A 73 2.53 8.75 -5.26
C THR A 73 3.62 7.87 -5.87
N GLU A 74 4.87 8.36 -5.93
CA GLU A 74 6.02 7.59 -6.44
C GLU A 74 6.30 6.36 -5.57
N ALA A 75 6.27 6.52 -4.26
CA ALA A 75 6.40 5.42 -3.31
C ALA A 75 5.37 4.32 -3.54
N LYS A 76 4.09 4.70 -3.57
CA LYS A 76 3.00 3.76 -3.75
C LYS A 76 3.05 3.14 -5.14
N TYR A 77 3.42 3.87 -6.18
CA TYR A 77 3.64 3.32 -7.51
C TYR A 77 4.72 2.23 -7.50
N LEU A 78 5.89 2.47 -6.89
CA LEU A 78 6.96 1.47 -6.81
C LEU A 78 6.52 0.24 -6.01
N MET A 79 5.85 0.43 -4.88
CA MET A 79 5.37 -0.68 -4.06
C MET A 79 4.25 -1.49 -4.73
N LEU A 80 3.30 -0.82 -5.39
CA LEU A 80 2.24 -1.48 -6.15
C LEU A 80 2.82 -2.26 -7.33
N SER A 81 3.76 -1.66 -8.07
CA SER A 81 4.46 -2.32 -9.17
C SER A 81 5.18 -3.57 -8.69
N HIS A 82 5.92 -3.48 -7.58
CA HIS A 82 6.57 -4.65 -7.01
C HIS A 82 5.55 -5.72 -6.55
N ALA A 83 4.49 -5.33 -5.85
CA ALA A 83 3.47 -6.27 -5.39
C ALA A 83 2.78 -7.01 -6.56
N PHE A 84 2.34 -6.29 -7.60
CA PHE A 84 1.60 -6.89 -8.71
C PHE A 84 2.48 -7.49 -9.81
N ASP A 85 3.61 -6.87 -10.14
CA ASP A 85 4.44 -7.30 -11.28
C ASP A 85 5.53 -8.29 -10.86
N VAL A 86 6.02 -8.23 -9.61
CA VAL A 86 7.07 -9.14 -9.09
C VAL A 86 6.47 -10.22 -8.20
N TRP A 87 5.67 -9.83 -7.20
CA TRP A 87 5.02 -10.80 -6.31
C TRP A 87 3.78 -11.43 -6.90
N LEU A 88 3.22 -10.86 -7.97
CA LEU A 88 2.02 -11.36 -8.63
C LEU A 88 0.85 -11.53 -7.65
N VAL A 89 0.74 -10.62 -6.68
CA VAL A 89 -0.37 -10.66 -5.70
C VAL A 89 -1.72 -10.50 -6.41
N GLN A 90 -2.75 -11.08 -5.82
CA GLN A 90 -4.14 -10.96 -6.28
C GLN A 90 -4.78 -9.65 -5.83
N ARG A 91 -4.38 -9.14 -4.66
CA ARG A 91 -4.97 -7.94 -4.04
C ARG A 91 -3.96 -7.15 -3.22
N VAL A 92 -4.02 -5.83 -3.34
CA VAL A 92 -3.39 -4.89 -2.42
C VAL A 92 -4.47 -4.06 -1.73
N ALA A 93 -4.53 -4.11 -0.40
CA ALA A 93 -5.39 -3.26 0.41
C ALA A 93 -4.72 -1.95 0.81
N LEU A 94 -5.54 -0.92 0.99
CA LEU A 94 -5.20 0.32 1.66
C LEU A 94 -6.33 0.67 2.61
N LYS A 95 -6.00 1.29 3.75
CA LYS A 95 -7.03 1.79 4.68
C LYS A 95 -6.65 3.12 5.27
N THR A 96 -7.67 3.88 5.63
CA THR A 96 -7.52 5.15 6.34
C THR A 96 -8.72 5.37 7.27
N ASP A 97 -8.63 6.36 8.16
CA ASP A 97 -9.79 6.83 8.92
C ASP A 97 -10.92 7.21 7.95
N GLU A 98 -12.15 6.77 8.20
CA GLU A 98 -13.27 7.09 7.32
C GLU A 98 -13.51 8.60 7.18
N ARG A 99 -13.11 9.38 8.19
CA ARG A 99 -13.23 10.84 8.28
C ARG A 99 -12.14 11.57 7.52
N ASP A 100 -11.01 10.92 7.20
CA ASP A 100 -9.88 11.53 6.50
C ASP A 100 -10.11 11.56 4.99
N SER A 101 -10.93 12.52 4.55
CA SER A 101 -11.25 12.74 3.14
C SER A 101 -10.02 12.96 2.26
N ARG A 102 -8.93 13.55 2.80
CA ARG A 102 -7.69 13.78 2.07
C ARG A 102 -6.99 12.47 1.71
N SER A 103 -6.83 11.58 2.69
CA SER A 103 -6.21 10.28 2.46
C SER A 103 -7.10 9.39 1.59
N ARG A 104 -8.42 9.45 1.75
CA ARG A 104 -9.38 8.72 0.90
C ARG A 104 -9.25 9.10 -0.58
N GLN A 105 -9.29 10.40 -0.88
CA GLN A 105 -9.07 10.88 -2.25
C GLN A 105 -7.69 10.49 -2.79
N ALA A 106 -6.65 10.53 -1.95
CA ALA A 106 -5.32 10.12 -2.36
C ALA A 106 -5.27 8.63 -2.72
N ILE A 107 -5.95 7.76 -1.95
CA ILE A 107 -6.07 6.32 -2.22
C ILE A 107 -6.87 6.08 -3.51
N GLU A 108 -7.98 6.76 -3.71
CA GLU A 108 -8.80 6.66 -4.93
C GLU A 108 -8.02 7.07 -6.19
N ARG A 109 -7.17 8.10 -6.09
CA ARG A 109 -6.27 8.52 -7.18
C ARG A 109 -5.22 7.46 -7.55
N LEU A 110 -4.87 6.55 -6.64
CA LEU A 110 -4.03 5.38 -6.98
C LEU A 110 -4.77 4.35 -7.84
N GLY A 111 -6.08 4.51 -8.03
CA GLY A 111 -6.95 3.56 -8.72
C GLY A 111 -7.58 2.53 -7.81
N ALA A 112 -7.44 2.66 -6.49
CA ALA A 112 -8.10 1.79 -5.53
C ALA A 112 -9.60 2.08 -5.43
N ARG A 113 -10.39 1.04 -5.19
CA ARG A 113 -11.85 1.11 -5.03
C ARG A 113 -12.23 0.87 -3.58
N LEU A 114 -13.30 1.52 -3.12
CA LEU A 114 -13.81 1.36 -1.77
C LEU A 114 -14.46 -0.02 -1.62
N ASP A 115 -13.94 -0.84 -0.72
CA ASP A 115 -14.52 -2.13 -0.36
C ASP A 115 -15.61 -1.97 0.71
N GLY A 116 -15.48 -0.96 1.58
CA GLY A 116 -16.45 -0.64 2.62
C GLY A 116 -15.84 0.07 3.82
N VAL A 117 -16.64 0.25 4.87
CA VAL A 117 -16.20 0.82 6.15
C VAL A 117 -16.30 -0.23 7.25
N ARG A 118 -15.19 -0.49 7.94
CA ARG A 118 -15.18 -1.29 9.16
C ARG A 118 -15.42 -0.36 10.35
N ARG A 119 -16.59 -0.49 10.97
CA ARG A 119 -16.99 0.29 12.15
C ARG A 119 -16.19 -0.14 13.38
N ALA A 120 -15.84 0.81 14.24
CA ALA A 120 -15.07 0.57 15.46
C ALA A 120 -13.81 -0.29 15.23
N ASP A 121 -13.04 0.10 14.23
CA ASP A 121 -11.92 -0.69 13.72
C ASP A 121 -10.72 -0.67 14.67
N MET A 122 -10.32 0.52 15.11
CA MET A 122 -9.13 0.72 15.94
C MET A 122 -9.16 2.07 16.67
N PRO A 123 -8.27 2.30 17.65
CA PRO A 123 -8.09 3.63 18.23
C PRO A 123 -7.65 4.65 17.18
N GLY A 124 -8.29 5.81 17.18
CA GLY A 124 -7.90 7.00 16.42
C GLY A 124 -6.74 7.74 17.07
N GLN A 125 -6.03 8.55 16.30
CA GLN A 125 -4.93 9.39 16.83
C GLN A 125 -5.43 10.46 17.81
N ASP A 126 -6.71 10.83 17.71
CA ASP A 126 -7.42 11.74 18.60
C ASP A 126 -7.91 11.07 19.90
N GLY A 127 -7.61 9.78 20.09
CA GLY A 127 -8.07 8.98 21.24
C GLY A 127 -9.51 8.46 21.12
N SER A 128 -10.23 8.81 20.04
CA SER A 128 -11.57 8.27 19.78
C SER A 128 -11.50 6.85 19.20
N VAL A 129 -12.64 6.16 19.15
CA VAL A 129 -12.74 4.90 18.39
C VAL A 129 -13.01 5.24 16.94
N ARG A 130 -12.09 4.85 16.05
CA ARG A 130 -12.14 5.15 14.62
C ARG A 130 -12.78 3.99 13.85
N SER A 131 -13.66 4.32 12.89
CA SER A 131 -13.97 3.42 11.78
C SER A 131 -12.95 3.61 10.64
N SER A 132 -12.58 2.55 9.95
CA SER A 132 -11.67 2.64 8.81
C SER A 132 -12.40 2.38 7.49
N ALA A 133 -12.15 3.23 6.51
CA ALA A 133 -12.50 2.96 5.13
C ALA A 133 -11.44 2.05 4.51
N TYR A 134 -11.86 0.88 4.03
CA TYR A 134 -11.03 -0.13 3.37
C TYR A 134 -11.16 0.03 1.85
N TYR A 135 -10.02 0.00 1.18
CA TYR A 135 -9.91 0.05 -0.27
C TYR A 135 -9.05 -1.09 -0.76
N SER A 136 -9.26 -1.49 -2.01
CA SER A 136 -8.38 -2.43 -2.68
C SER A 136 -8.11 -2.06 -4.13
N ILE A 137 -6.97 -2.54 -4.62
CA ILE A 137 -6.71 -2.74 -6.05
C ILE A 137 -6.59 -4.26 -6.22
N VAL A 138 -7.30 -4.82 -7.20
CA VAL A 138 -7.12 -6.23 -7.57
C VAL A 138 -6.26 -6.37 -8.81
N ARG A 139 -5.68 -7.56 -9.02
CA ARG A 139 -4.75 -7.83 -10.11
C ARG A 139 -5.26 -7.41 -11.50
N ALA A 140 -6.55 -7.61 -11.77
CA ALA A 140 -7.16 -7.26 -13.04
C ALA A 140 -7.24 -5.73 -13.28
N GLU A 141 -7.25 -4.93 -12.22
CA GLU A 141 -7.34 -3.47 -12.28
C GLU A 141 -5.96 -2.80 -12.38
N TRP A 142 -4.91 -3.51 -11.98
CA TRP A 142 -3.56 -2.98 -11.91
C TRP A 142 -3.05 -2.38 -13.23
N PRO A 143 -3.20 -3.02 -14.42
CA PRO A 143 -2.70 -2.43 -15.66
C PRO A 143 -3.27 -1.02 -15.94
N ALA A 144 -4.56 -0.83 -15.68
CA ALA A 144 -5.21 0.46 -15.88
C ALA A 144 -4.85 1.48 -14.79
N ALA A 145 -4.64 1.03 -13.55
CA ALA A 145 -4.16 1.89 -12.46
C ALA A 145 -2.71 2.35 -12.70
N ARG A 146 -1.85 1.42 -13.13
CA ARG A 146 -0.45 1.65 -13.48
C ARG A 146 -0.29 2.69 -14.57
N ALA A 147 -1.00 2.55 -15.69
CA ALA A 147 -0.94 3.50 -16.79
C ALA A 147 -1.32 4.93 -16.35
N ARG A 148 -2.37 5.06 -15.52
CA ARG A 148 -2.80 6.35 -14.96
C ARG A 148 -1.75 6.95 -14.01
N LEU A 149 -1.11 6.12 -13.20
CA LEU A 149 -0.02 6.55 -12.31
C LEU A 149 1.20 7.01 -13.11
N GLU A 150 1.63 6.23 -14.10
CA GLU A 150 2.74 6.59 -14.99
C GLU A 150 2.48 7.93 -15.69
N GLU A 151 1.29 8.13 -16.25
CA GLU A 151 0.89 9.41 -16.87
C GLU A 151 0.92 10.57 -15.85
N SER A 152 0.39 10.34 -14.64
CA SER A 152 0.43 11.34 -13.57
C SER A 152 1.85 11.68 -13.11
N LEU A 153 2.79 10.75 -13.19
CA LEU A 153 4.18 10.94 -12.81
C LEU A 153 5.02 11.64 -13.89
N GLN A 154 4.53 11.71 -15.13
CA GLN A 154 5.19 12.44 -16.23
C GLN A 154 4.82 13.92 -16.29
N LYS A 155 3.66 14.32 -15.76
CA LYS A 155 3.21 15.73 -15.77
C LYS A 155 4.17 16.61 -14.94
N PRO A 156 4.47 17.86 -15.33
CA PRO A 156 5.18 18.80 -14.46
C PRO A 156 4.38 19.09 -13.18
N TRP A 157 5.05 19.49 -12.09
CA TRP A 157 4.38 20.03 -10.90
C TRP A 157 4.24 21.53 -10.97
#